data_AF-A0AA42CEY7-F1
#
_entry.id   AF-A0AA42CEY7-F1
#
_cell.length_a   1.000
_cell.length_b   1.000
_cell.length_c   1.000
_cell.angle_alpha   90.00
_cell.angle_beta   90.00
_cell.angle_gamma   90.00
#
_symmetry.space_group_name_H-M   'P 1'
#
loop_
_entity.id
_entity.type
_entity.pdbx_description
1 polymer ?
#
loop_
_entity_poly.entity_id
_entity_poly.type
_entity_poly.pdbx_seq_one_letter_code
_entity_poly.pdbx_strand_id
1 'polypeptide(L)' 'MPEHERASPAACATSPLLICDRLISLAQAADRAGYAATADHLVRLAHTMFNETDRPAARRRPS' A
#
# COMPACT_ATOMS: atom_id res chain seq x y z
N MET A 1 -1.29 1.41 40.53
CA MET A 1 -1.64 2.13 39.28
C MET A 1 -0.94 1.38 38.16
N PRO A 2 -1.69 0.67 37.32
CA PRO A 2 -1.14 -0.34 36.42
C PRO A 2 -0.25 0.29 35.34
N GLU A 3 0.94 -0.30 35.24
CA GLU A 3 1.78 -0.51 34.06
C GLU A 3 1.28 0.17 32.78
N HIS A 4 2.06 1.14 32.29
CA HIS A 4 1.96 1.63 30.93
C HIS A 4 2.20 0.44 30.00
N GLU A 5 1.10 -0.15 29.52
CA GLU A 5 1.08 -1.13 28.46
C GLU A 5 1.85 -0.51 27.29
N ARG A 6 3.11 -0.92 27.14
CA ARG A 6 3.86 -0.76 25.90
C ARG A 6 3.06 -1.55 24.88
N ALA A 7 2.09 -0.89 24.25
CA ALA A 7 1.55 -1.30 22.98
C ALA A 7 2.74 -1.32 22.02
N SER A 8 3.46 -2.46 22.00
CA SER A 8 4.18 -2.90 20.82
C SER A 8 3.21 -2.64 19.68
N PRO A 9 3.54 -1.78 18.70
CA PRO A 9 2.77 -1.75 17.48
C PRO A 9 3.03 -3.11 16.85
N ALA A 10 2.24 -4.10 17.27
CA ALA A 10 2.10 -5.38 16.61
C ALA A 10 1.98 -4.99 15.16
N ALA A 11 3.04 -5.30 14.40
CA ALA A 11 3.19 -4.96 13.02
C ALA A 11 1.94 -5.48 12.33
N CYS A 12 0.96 -4.59 12.22
CA CYS A 12 -0.38 -4.89 11.77
C CYS A 12 -0.13 -5.17 10.31
N ALA A 13 0.03 -6.45 9.98
CA ALA A 13 0.60 -6.92 8.73
C ALA A 13 0.00 -6.09 7.61
N THR A 14 0.80 -5.16 7.07
CA THR A 14 0.28 -4.12 6.20
C THR A 14 -0.09 -4.83 4.91
N SER A 15 -1.35 -5.23 4.81
CA SER A 15 -1.84 -5.96 3.65
C SER A 15 -1.60 -5.07 2.42
N PRO A 16 -1.06 -5.61 1.32
CA PRO A 16 -0.91 -4.86 0.08
C PRO A 16 -2.19 -4.11 -0.31
N LEU A 17 -3.36 -4.69 -0.03
CA LEU A 17 -4.66 -4.06 -0.24
C LEU A 17 -4.87 -2.80 0.62
N LEU A 18 -4.48 -2.83 1.90
CA LEU A 18 -4.57 -1.68 2.79
C LEU A 18 -3.59 -0.57 2.39
N ILE A 19 -2.41 -0.93 1.86
CA ILE A 19 -1.46 0.05 1.33
C ILE A 19 -2.06 0.72 0.09
N CYS A 20 -2.64 -0.06 -0.82
CA CYS A 20 -3.27 0.47 -2.03
C CYS A 20 -4.47 1.38 -1.69
N ASP A 21 -5.33 0.99 -0.76
CA ASP A 21 -6.45 1.82 -0.30
C ASP A 21 -5.99 3.19 0.25
N ARG A 22 -4.91 3.19 1.04
CA ARG A 22 -4.29 4.43 1.53
C ARG A 22 -3.69 5.28 0.40
N LEU A 23 -3.04 4.66 -0.58
CA LEU A 23 -2.48 5.37 -1.73
C LEU A 23 -3.58 6.04 -2.57
N ILE A 24 -4.70 5.36 -2.79
CA ILE A 24 -5.85 5.93 -3.51
C ILE A 24 -6.49 7.07 -2.71
N SER A 25 -6.68 6.89 -1.40
CA SER A 25 -7.19 7.95 -0.52
C SER A 25 -6.28 9.19 -0.54
N LEU A 26 -4.97 8.99 -0.52
CA LEU A 26 -4.00 10.08 -0.59
C LEU A 26 -3.99 10.75 -1.97
N ALA A 27 -4.17 9.98 -3.05
CA ALA A 27 -4.28 10.53 -4.39
C ALA A 27 -5.49 11.45 -4.52
N GLN A 28 -6.65 11.05 -3.97
CA GLN A 28 -7.85 11.89 -3.95
C GLN A 28 -7.63 13.18 -3.15
N ALA A 29 -6.94 13.10 -2.01
CA ALA A 29 -6.62 14.28 -1.22
C ALA A 29 -5.65 15.22 -1.97
N ALA A 30 -4.64 14.66 -2.63
CA ALA A 30 -3.68 15.41 -3.46
C ALA A 30 -4.37 16.11 -4.63
N ASP A 31 -5.28 15.42 -5.33
CA ASP A 31 -6.06 15.98 -6.44
C ASP A 31 -6.92 17.16 -6.00
N ARG A 32 -7.67 17.01 -4.89
CA ARG A 32 -8.49 18.09 -4.31
C ARG A 32 -7.66 19.30 -3.85
N ALA A 33 -6.42 19.06 -3.46
CA ALA A 33 -5.48 20.12 -3.06
C ALA A 33 -4.74 20.74 -4.26
N GLY A 34 -5.03 20.33 -5.50
CA GLY A 34 -4.41 20.84 -6.72
C GLY A 34 -3.07 20.19 -7.08
N TYR A 35 -2.63 19.17 -6.34
CA TYR A 35 -1.41 18.40 -6.61
C TYR A 35 -1.67 17.26 -7.61
N ALA A 36 -2.16 17.60 -8.80
CA ALA A 36 -2.56 16.61 -9.83
C ALA A 36 -1.42 15.64 -10.21
N ALA A 37 -0.18 16.13 -10.34
CA ALA A 37 0.97 15.28 -10.65
C ALA A 37 1.28 14.26 -9.53
N THR A 38 1.08 14.67 -8.28
CA THR A 38 1.24 13.80 -7.10
C THR A 38 0.13 12.76 -7.06
N ALA A 39 -1.12 13.15 -7.33
CA ALA A 39 -2.25 12.25 -7.39
C ALA A 39 -2.03 11.13 -8.43
N ASP A 40 -1.60 11.51 -9.64
CA ASP A 40 -1.28 10.55 -10.71
C ASP A 40 -0.12 9.62 -10.31
N HIS A 41 0.94 10.15 -9.69
CA HIS A 41 2.04 9.32 -9.18
C HIS A 41 1.57 8.27 -8.15
N LEU A 42 0.70 8.67 -7.21
CA LEU A 42 0.16 7.78 -6.19
C LEU A 42 -0.73 6.68 -6.78
N VAL A 43 -1.54 7.01 -7.79
CA VAL A 43 -2.35 6.03 -8.52
C VAL A 43 -1.44 5.01 -9.24
N ARG A 44 -0.43 5.48 -9.99
CA ARG A 44 0.54 4.59 -10.65
C ARG A 44 1.29 3.69 -9.68
N LEU A 45 1.61 4.19 -8.49
CA LEU A 45 2.25 3.41 -7.44
C LEU A 45 1.34 2.27 -6.95
N ALA A 46 0.06 2.56 -6.71
CA ALA A 46 -0.92 1.53 -6.34
C ALA A 46 -1.06 0.44 -7.42
N HIS A 47 -1.11 0.84 -8.70
CA HIS A 47 -1.15 -0.12 -9.82
C HIS A 47 0.09 -1.01 -9.88
N THR A 48 1.27 -0.45 -9.63
CA THR A 48 2.53 -1.22 -9.61
C THR A 48 2.49 -2.28 -8.52
N MET A 49 2.04 -1.93 -7.30
CA MET A 49 1.95 -2.88 -6.18
C MET A 49 0.95 -4.02 -6.43
N PHE A 50 -0.19 -3.72 -7.07
CA PHE A 50 -1.14 -4.76 -7.48
C PHE A 50 -0.56 -5.70 -8.55
N ASN A 51 0.05 -5.14 -9.60
CA ASN A 51 0.62 -5.93 -10.69
C ASN A 51 1.83 -6.78 -10.25
N GLU A 52 2.64 -6.29 -9.31
CA GLU A 52 3.76 -7.05 -8.77
C GLU A 52 3.30 -8.24 -7.91
N THR A 53 2.15 -8.09 -7.23
CA THR A 53 1.51 -9.18 -6.50
C THR A 53 0.87 -10.20 -7.46
N ASP A 54 0.40 -9.76 -8.62
CA ASP A 54 -0.20 -10.61 -9.64
C ASP A 54 0.83 -11.36 -10.50
N ARG A 55 2.12 -11.03 -10.40
CA ARG A 55 3.16 -11.72 -11.18
C ARG A 55 3.12 -13.21 -10.81
N PRO A 56 2.57 -14.11 -11.66
CA PRO A 56 2.59 -15.52 -11.35
C PRO A 56 4.06 -15.90 -11.27
N ALA A 57 4.43 -16.71 -10.28
CA ALA A 57 5.76 -17.27 -10.12
C ALA A 57 6.18 -18.00 -11.41
N ALA A 58 6.66 -17.25 -12.39
CA ALA A 58 7.21 -17.77 -13.62
C ALA A 58 8.48 -18.52 -13.20
N ARG A 59 8.42 -19.85 -13.35
CA ARG A 59 9.45 -20.86 -13.03
C ARG A 59 9.43 -21.44 -11.61
N ARG A 60 8.37 -22.16 -11.28
CA ARG A 60 8.54 -23.47 -10.64
C ARG A 60 7.91 -24.57 -11.50
N ARG A 61 8.63 -24.96 -12.55
CA ARG A 61 8.60 -26.35 -13.02
C ARG A 61 10.04 -26.89 -13.06
N PRO A 62 10.36 -27.90 -12.23
CA PRO A 62 11.53 -28.74 -12.41
C PRO A 62 11.26 -29.80 -13.50
N SER A 63 12.35 -30.47 -13.90
CA SER A 63 12.49 -31.57 -14.88
C SER A 63 12.93 -31.15 -16.27
#